data_AF-A0A1H8X6X8-F1
#
_entry.id   AF-A0A1H8X6X8-F1
#
_cell.length_a   1.000
_cell.length_b   1.000
_cell.length_c   1.000
_cell.angle_alpha   90.00
_cell.angle_beta   90.00
_cell.angle_gamma   90.00
#
_symmetry.space_group_name_H-M   'P 1'
#
loop_
_entity.id
_entity.type
_entity.pdbx_description
1 polymer ?
#
loop_
_entity_poly.entity_id
_entity_poly.type
_entity_poly.pdbx_seq_one_letter_code
_entity_poly.pdbx_strand_id
1 'polypeptide(L)'
;MSSMTVSEQANAGQAGEETVRKVIQPAWVRIMHWINAVAMIVMIMSGWQIYNASPLFDFQFSRSVTLGGWLGGGLLWHFAAMWVLMINGLLYLVVGLATGRFRRKLLPITPSGVASDLAKAATFRLSHRDLTTYNYVQKLLYAGIILVGIVVVLSGLSIWKPVQFQLLTAVFGGYDTARYVHFFAMASIVAFLIVHIALAVLVPKSLRAMIIGR
;
A
#
# COMPACT_ATOMS: atom_id res chain seq x y z
N MET A 1 38.61 53.44 -8.47
CA MET A 1 37.57 52.45 -8.13
C MET A 1 37.93 51.15 -8.83
N SER A 2 38.40 50.16 -8.07
CA SER A 2 39.04 48.93 -8.58
C SER A 2 38.09 48.08 -9.42
N SER A 3 38.52 47.70 -10.62
CA SER A 3 37.84 46.74 -11.48
C SER A 3 37.99 45.35 -10.88
N MET A 4 36.88 44.76 -10.44
CA MET A 4 36.82 43.33 -10.10
C MET A 4 37.20 42.50 -11.33
N THR A 5 38.09 41.53 -11.12
CA THR A 5 38.57 40.65 -12.18
C THR A 5 37.49 39.62 -12.54
N VAL A 6 37.38 39.26 -13.82
CA VAL A 6 36.41 38.28 -14.34
C VAL A 6 36.46 36.92 -13.60
N SER A 7 37.59 36.59 -12.98
CA SER A 7 37.78 35.42 -12.11
C SER A 7 36.99 35.45 -10.80
N GLU A 8 36.75 36.63 -10.20
CA GLU A 8 35.95 36.73 -8.96
C GLU A 8 34.45 36.57 -9.23
N GLN A 9 33.96 37.01 -10.39
CA GLN A 9 32.57 36.75 -10.82
C GLN A 9 32.33 35.27 -11.13
N ALA A 10 33.32 34.57 -11.67
CA ALA A 10 33.23 33.13 -11.93
C ALA A 10 33.19 32.30 -10.62
N ASN A 11 33.88 32.74 -9.57
CA ASN A 11 33.90 32.04 -8.28
C ASN A 11 32.66 32.34 -7.42
N ALA A 12 32.07 33.54 -7.56
CA ALA A 12 30.79 33.90 -6.91
C ALA A 12 29.58 33.17 -7.52
N GLY A 13 29.66 32.75 -8.79
CA GLY A 13 28.62 31.96 -9.46
C GLY A 13 28.60 30.47 -9.08
N GLN A 14 29.67 29.95 -8.46
CA GLN A 14 29.80 28.52 -8.11
C GLN A 14 29.54 28.21 -6.62
N ALA A 15 29.40 29.23 -5.76
CA ALA A 15 29.11 29.05 -4.34
C ALA A 15 27.60 28.97 -4.01
N GLY A 16 26.72 29.07 -5.02
CA GLY A 16 25.26 29.18 -4.84
C GLY A 16 24.44 27.99 -5.33
N GLU A 17 25.03 26.99 -6.01
CA GLU A 17 24.36 25.73 -6.27
C GLU A 17 24.58 24.78 -5.09
N GLU A 18 24.00 25.13 -3.94
CA GLU A 18 23.52 24.07 -3.05
C GLU A 18 22.59 23.23 -3.92
N THR A 19 23.06 22.09 -4.39
CA THR A 19 22.21 21.07 -5.01
C THR A 19 21.16 20.76 -3.95
N VAL A 20 20.00 21.40 -4.02
CA VAL A 20 18.87 21.18 -3.12
C VAL A 20 18.59 19.71 -3.23
N ARG A 21 19.06 18.95 -2.24
CA ARG A 21 19.14 17.49 -2.31
C ARG A 21 17.71 17.01 -2.37
N LYS A 22 17.23 16.74 -3.58
CA LYS A 22 15.81 16.54 -3.87
C LYS A 22 15.33 15.35 -3.06
N VAL A 23 14.63 15.62 -1.96
CA VAL A 23 14.06 14.57 -1.10
C VAL A 23 13.02 13.85 -1.94
N ILE A 24 13.33 12.61 -2.33
CA ILE A 24 12.48 11.82 -3.22
C ILE A 24 11.23 11.37 -2.46
N GLN A 25 11.38 11.03 -1.17
CA GLN A 25 10.29 10.60 -0.29
C GLN A 25 10.30 11.38 1.04
N PRO A 26 9.26 12.20 1.33
CA PRO A 26 9.17 12.94 2.58
C PRO A 26 9.18 12.02 3.82
N ALA A 27 9.74 12.49 4.94
CA ALA A 27 9.84 11.70 6.19
C ALA A 27 8.48 11.19 6.68
N TRP A 28 7.42 12.01 6.58
CA TRP A 28 6.08 11.60 7.00
C TRP A 28 5.54 10.40 6.20
N VAL A 29 5.78 10.36 4.88
CA VAL A 29 5.38 9.23 4.03
C VAL A 29 6.10 7.95 4.46
N ARG A 30 7.39 8.08 4.81
CA ARG A 30 8.19 6.94 5.29
C ARG A 30 7.67 6.39 6.59
N ILE A 31 7.42 7.25 7.57
CA ILE A 31 6.87 6.84 8.87
C ILE A 31 5.53 6.14 8.68
N MET A 32 4.61 6.73 7.91
CA MET A 32 3.30 6.12 7.65
C MET A 32 3.42 4.77 6.94
N HIS A 33 4.33 4.64 5.98
CA HIS A 33 4.57 3.37 5.31
C HIS A 33 5.08 2.28 6.27
N TRP A 34 6.07 2.59 7.12
CA TRP A 34 6.62 1.61 8.06
C TRP A 34 5.61 1.21 9.14
N ILE A 35 4.79 2.16 9.61
CA ILE A 35 3.64 1.85 10.47
C ILE A 35 2.69 0.87 9.78
N ASN A 36 2.34 1.12 8.51
CA ASN A 36 1.50 0.20 7.74
C ASN A 36 2.16 -1.17 7.56
N ALA A 37 3.45 -1.22 7.27
CA ALA A 37 4.17 -2.48 7.08
C ALA A 37 4.11 -3.35 8.34
N VAL A 38 4.39 -2.77 9.52
CA VAL A 38 4.31 -3.49 10.80
C VAL A 38 2.86 -3.92 11.08
N ALA A 39 1.90 -3.02 10.90
CA ALA A 39 0.49 -3.34 11.14
C ALA A 39 -0.03 -4.44 10.20
N MET A 40 0.42 -4.46 8.94
CA MET A 40 0.07 -5.52 7.98
C MET A 40 0.59 -6.90 8.43
N ILE A 41 1.82 -6.98 8.97
CA ILE A 41 2.35 -8.24 9.51
C ILE A 41 1.48 -8.74 10.66
N VAL A 42 1.14 -7.85 11.60
CA VAL A 42 0.27 -8.18 12.74
C VAL A 42 -1.13 -8.62 12.27
N MET A 43 -1.72 -7.93 11.28
CA MET A 43 -3.01 -8.31 10.68
C MET A 43 -2.99 -9.71 10.06
N ILE A 44 -1.94 -10.04 9.31
CA ILE A 44 -1.83 -11.33 8.62
C ILE A 44 -1.66 -12.47 9.65
N MET A 45 -0.71 -12.32 10.58
CA MET A 45 -0.44 -13.37 11.58
C MET A 45 -1.64 -13.61 12.51
N SER A 46 -2.32 -12.53 12.93
CA SER A 46 -3.55 -12.64 13.73
C SER A 46 -4.73 -13.15 12.90
N GLY A 47 -4.83 -12.79 11.62
CA GLY A 47 -5.85 -13.28 10.70
C GLY A 47 -5.74 -14.80 10.48
N TRP A 48 -4.53 -15.33 10.36
CA TRP A 48 -4.28 -16.77 10.32
C TRP A 48 -4.66 -17.47 11.64
N GLN A 49 -4.46 -16.82 12.79
CA GLN A 49 -4.95 -17.35 14.07
C GLN A 49 -6.48 -17.43 14.12
N ILE A 50 -7.18 -16.41 13.60
CA ILE A 50 -8.65 -16.38 13.51
C ILE A 50 -9.15 -17.45 12.54
N TYR A 51 -8.49 -17.61 11.40
CA TYR A 51 -8.78 -18.68 10.44
C TYR A 51 -8.65 -20.06 11.08
N ASN A 52 -7.55 -20.32 11.81
CA ASN A 52 -7.34 -21.62 12.47
C ASN A 52 -8.41 -21.96 13.51
N ALA A 53 -9.08 -20.98 14.12
CA ALA A 53 -10.14 -21.21 15.09
C ALA A 53 -11.46 -21.66 14.45
N SER A 54 -11.69 -21.28 13.19
CA SER A 54 -12.81 -21.79 12.38
C SER A 54 -12.35 -21.87 10.92
N PRO A 55 -11.67 -22.96 10.53
CA PRO A 55 -11.10 -23.11 9.20
C PRO A 55 -12.19 -23.15 8.12
N LEU A 56 -11.89 -22.56 6.97
CA LEU A 56 -12.74 -22.64 5.77
C LEU A 56 -12.32 -23.79 4.82
N PHE A 57 -11.13 -24.34 5.02
CA PHE A 57 -10.55 -25.40 4.20
C PHE A 57 -9.86 -26.42 5.12
N ASP A 58 -9.49 -27.57 4.57
CA ASP A 58 -8.88 -28.69 5.30
C ASP A 58 -7.39 -28.48 5.65
N PHE A 59 -6.97 -27.23 5.88
CA PHE A 59 -5.62 -26.91 6.31
C PHE A 59 -5.63 -25.89 7.46
N GLN A 60 -4.51 -25.82 8.17
CA GLN A 60 -4.28 -24.85 9.23
C GLN A 60 -2.87 -24.27 9.10
N PHE A 61 -2.70 -23.03 9.50
CA PHE A 61 -1.40 -22.37 9.56
C PHE A 61 -0.62 -22.82 10.81
N SER A 62 0.70 -22.96 10.70
CA SER A 62 1.55 -23.29 11.84
C SER A 62 1.43 -22.26 12.97
N ARG A 63 1.36 -22.71 14.22
CA ARG A 63 1.30 -21.83 15.40
C ARG A 63 2.54 -20.93 15.56
N SER A 64 3.65 -21.26 14.90
CA SER A 64 4.86 -20.42 14.92
C SER A 64 4.72 -19.14 14.09
N VAL A 65 3.79 -19.09 13.14
CA VAL A 65 3.55 -17.93 12.27
C VAL A 65 2.22 -17.24 12.55
N THR A 66 1.42 -17.76 13.49
CA THR A 66 0.19 -17.12 13.94
C THR A 66 0.44 -16.25 15.18
N LEU A 67 -0.41 -15.25 15.40
CA LEU A 67 -0.31 -14.33 16.53
C LEU A 67 -1.58 -14.38 17.40
N GLY A 68 -1.38 -14.40 18.73
CA GLY A 68 -2.47 -14.36 19.72
C GLY A 68 -2.74 -15.67 20.44
N GLY A 69 -2.22 -16.81 19.95
CA GLY A 69 -2.23 -18.12 20.60
C GLY A 69 -3.59 -18.84 20.65
N TRP A 70 -4.68 -18.10 20.84
CA TRP A 70 -6.07 -18.57 20.89
C TRP A 70 -6.99 -17.59 20.15
N LEU A 71 -8.28 -17.91 19.98
CA LEU A 71 -9.22 -17.11 19.18
C LEU A 71 -9.33 -15.66 19.66
N GLY A 72 -9.63 -15.42 20.93
CA GLY A 72 -9.77 -14.06 21.44
C GLY A 72 -8.47 -13.27 21.43
N GLY A 73 -7.33 -13.92 21.66
CA GLY A 73 -6.01 -13.29 21.51
C GLY A 73 -5.74 -12.86 20.08
N GLY A 74 -6.08 -13.71 19.09
CA GLY A 74 -6.02 -13.37 17.67
C GLY A 74 -6.91 -12.18 17.34
N LEU A 75 -8.16 -12.19 17.81
CA LEU A 75 -9.10 -11.08 17.61
C LEU A 75 -8.59 -9.75 18.19
N LEU A 76 -8.04 -9.75 19.40
CA LEU A 76 -7.50 -8.54 20.04
C LEU A 76 -6.37 -7.91 19.22
N TRP A 77 -5.39 -8.72 18.80
CA TRP A 77 -4.29 -8.24 17.96
C TRP A 77 -4.76 -7.77 16.58
N HIS A 78 -5.74 -8.48 16.00
CA HIS A 78 -6.30 -8.12 14.71
C HIS A 78 -7.03 -6.77 14.78
N PHE A 79 -7.88 -6.55 15.77
CA PHE A 79 -8.57 -5.27 15.93
C PHE A 79 -7.61 -4.13 16.29
N ALA A 80 -6.59 -4.39 17.10
CA ALA A 80 -5.56 -3.40 17.40
C ALA A 80 -4.85 -2.92 16.13
N ALA A 81 -4.37 -3.85 15.30
CA ALA A 81 -3.70 -3.52 14.04
C ALA A 81 -4.65 -2.92 12.99
N MET A 82 -5.91 -3.36 12.95
CA MET A 82 -6.95 -2.79 12.10
C MET A 82 -7.14 -1.30 12.39
N TRP A 83 -7.25 -0.90 13.66
CA TRP A 83 -7.39 0.51 14.02
C TRP A 83 -6.16 1.34 13.68
N VAL A 84 -4.95 0.78 13.86
CA VAL A 84 -3.71 1.44 13.41
C VAL A 84 -3.73 1.70 11.90
N LEU A 85 -4.07 0.68 11.09
CA LEU A 85 -4.19 0.84 9.64
C LEU A 85 -5.29 1.82 9.25
N MET A 86 -6.43 1.80 9.93
CA MET A 86 -7.56 2.64 9.60
C MET A 86 -7.31 4.10 9.93
N ILE A 87 -6.74 4.40 11.10
CA ILE A 87 -6.35 5.75 11.49
C ILE A 87 -5.24 6.26 10.56
N ASN A 88 -4.21 5.47 10.29
CA ASN A 88 -3.11 5.87 9.42
C ASN A 88 -3.58 6.07 7.97
N GLY A 89 -4.44 5.19 7.46
CA GLY A 89 -5.08 5.33 6.15
C GLY A 89 -5.98 6.57 6.06
N LEU A 90 -6.78 6.84 7.08
CA LEU A 90 -7.62 8.03 7.15
C LEU A 90 -6.80 9.31 7.20
N LEU A 91 -5.74 9.37 8.02
CA LEU A 91 -4.81 10.50 8.03
C LEU A 91 -4.18 10.73 6.66
N TYR A 92 -3.80 9.65 5.96
CA TYR A 92 -3.23 9.76 4.62
C TYR A 92 -4.24 10.33 3.61
N LEU A 93 -5.50 9.89 3.68
CA LEU A 93 -6.60 10.41 2.86
C LEU A 93 -6.91 11.88 3.18
N VAL A 94 -7.04 12.23 4.46
CA VAL A 94 -7.34 13.60 4.91
C VAL A 94 -6.22 14.55 4.49
N VAL A 95 -4.95 14.21 4.74
CA VAL A 95 -3.81 15.01 4.29
C VAL A 95 -3.76 15.09 2.76
N GLY A 96 -4.04 13.99 2.07
CA GLY A 96 -4.08 13.94 0.61
C GLY A 96 -5.15 14.83 -0.02
N LEU A 97 -6.33 14.92 0.62
CA LEU A 97 -7.44 15.80 0.22
C LEU A 97 -7.15 17.26 0.60
N ALA A 98 -6.72 17.52 1.84
CA ALA A 98 -6.43 18.86 2.35
C ALA A 98 -5.29 19.56 1.61
N THR A 99 -4.26 18.82 1.19
CA THR A 99 -3.13 19.38 0.40
C THR A 99 -3.44 19.53 -1.10
N GLY A 100 -4.63 19.12 -1.55
CA GLY A 100 -5.01 19.11 -2.96
C GLY A 100 -4.12 18.20 -3.83
N ARG A 101 -3.34 17.31 -3.21
CA ARG A 101 -2.42 16.38 -3.89
C ARG A 101 -3.19 15.33 -4.68
N PHE A 102 -4.34 14.88 -4.17
CA PHE A 102 -5.27 14.01 -4.90
C PHE A 102 -5.83 14.72 -6.15
N ARG A 103 -6.23 15.99 -6.06
CA ARG A 103 -6.70 16.77 -7.22
C ARG A 103 -5.59 16.98 -8.28
N ARG A 104 -4.34 17.17 -7.87
CA ARG A 104 -3.20 17.33 -8.80
C ARG A 104 -2.66 16.04 -9.42
N LYS A 105 -2.91 14.87 -8.81
CA LYS A 105 -2.43 13.56 -9.33
C LYS A 105 -3.52 12.67 -9.94
N LEU A 106 -4.79 12.86 -9.60
CA LEU A 106 -5.89 11.96 -10.03
C LEU A 106 -6.89 12.61 -11.00
N LEU A 107 -6.72 13.90 -11.33
CA LEU A 107 -7.45 14.56 -12.41
C LEU A 107 -6.44 14.78 -13.54
N PRO A 108 -6.37 13.89 -14.56
CA PRO A 108 -7.49 13.23 -15.21
C PRO A 108 -7.32 11.71 -15.34
N ILE A 109 -8.10 10.91 -14.62
CA ILE A 109 -8.30 9.50 -14.98
C ILE A 109 -9.51 9.43 -15.90
N THR A 110 -9.27 9.46 -17.21
CA THR A 110 -10.31 9.28 -18.22
C THR A 110 -10.54 7.77 -18.46
N PRO A 111 -11.78 7.26 -18.40
CA PRO A 111 -12.09 5.84 -18.61
C PRO A 111 -11.57 5.26 -19.94
N SER A 112 -11.42 6.10 -20.97
CA SER A 112 -10.87 5.74 -22.29
C SER A 112 -9.36 5.42 -22.28
N GLY A 113 -8.60 5.97 -21.33
CA GLY A 113 -7.17 5.67 -21.17
C GLY A 113 -6.93 4.27 -20.58
N VAL A 114 -7.81 3.84 -19.68
CA VAL A 114 -7.76 2.51 -19.06
C VAL A 114 -8.01 1.41 -20.10
N ALA A 115 -8.94 1.64 -21.03
CA ALA A 115 -9.26 0.69 -22.10
C ALA A 115 -8.14 0.54 -23.15
N SER A 116 -7.52 1.65 -23.57
CA SER A 116 -6.47 1.62 -24.58
C SER A 116 -5.14 1.03 -24.06
N ASP A 117 -4.86 1.19 -22.77
CA ASP A 117 -3.68 0.60 -22.15
C ASP A 117 -3.90 -0.88 -21.74
N LEU A 118 -5.15 -1.30 -21.51
CA LEU A 118 -5.51 -2.74 -21.40
C LEU A 118 -5.16 -3.50 -22.69
N ALA A 119 -5.44 -2.89 -23.85
CA ALA A 119 -5.13 -3.46 -25.16
C ALA A 119 -3.62 -3.57 -25.42
N LYS A 120 -2.81 -2.64 -24.91
CA LYS A 120 -1.35 -2.68 -25.01
C LYS A 120 -0.72 -3.65 -24.01
N ALA A 121 -1.31 -3.81 -22.83
CA ALA A 121 -0.88 -4.81 -21.85
C ALA A 121 -1.07 -6.24 -22.38
N ALA A 122 -2.10 -6.49 -23.19
CA ALA A 122 -2.34 -7.77 -23.84
C ALA A 122 -1.28 -8.13 -24.93
N THR A 123 -0.44 -7.19 -25.37
CA THR A 123 0.53 -7.39 -26.45
C THR A 123 1.99 -7.49 -25.99
N PHE A 124 2.25 -7.56 -24.69
CA PHE A 124 3.54 -7.95 -24.08
C PHE A 124 4.80 -7.23 -24.63
N ARG A 125 4.69 -5.96 -25.02
CA ARG A 125 5.84 -5.11 -25.41
C ARG A 125 6.08 -4.05 -24.34
N LEU A 126 6.98 -4.31 -23.39
CA LEU A 126 7.34 -3.35 -22.34
C LEU A 126 8.82 -2.95 -22.38
N SER A 127 9.06 -1.75 -22.90
CA SER A 127 10.36 -1.04 -22.84
C SER A 127 10.56 -0.43 -21.45
N HIS A 128 11.65 -0.82 -20.77
CA HIS A 128 12.00 -0.45 -19.40
C HIS A 128 13.09 0.64 -19.35
N ARG A 129 12.77 1.89 -19.69
CA ARG A 129 13.79 2.96 -19.67
C ARG A 129 13.69 4.04 -18.60
N ASP A 130 12.57 4.22 -17.89
CA ASP A 130 12.44 5.34 -16.95
C ASP A 130 11.95 4.94 -15.55
N LEU A 131 12.82 5.13 -14.55
CA LEU A 131 12.55 5.00 -13.10
C LEU A 131 11.54 6.05 -12.58
N THR A 132 11.20 7.05 -13.38
CA THR A 132 10.18 8.08 -13.12
C THR A 132 8.78 7.70 -13.65
N THR A 133 8.68 6.64 -14.45
CA THR A 133 7.45 6.23 -15.11
C THR A 133 7.02 4.86 -14.57
N TYR A 134 5.99 4.84 -13.71
CA TYR A 134 5.44 3.58 -13.20
C TYR A 134 5.06 2.65 -14.36
N ASN A 135 5.61 1.43 -14.35
CA ASN A 135 5.32 0.39 -15.34
C ASN A 135 3.82 0.04 -15.29
N TYR A 136 3.21 -0.29 -16.43
CA TYR A 136 1.78 -0.64 -16.52
C TYR A 136 1.40 -1.81 -15.60
N VAL A 137 2.30 -2.78 -15.41
CA VAL A 137 2.15 -3.86 -14.43
C VAL A 137 2.10 -3.32 -12.99
N GLN A 138 2.95 -2.35 -12.64
CA GLN A 138 2.89 -1.71 -11.33
C GLN A 138 1.59 -0.92 -11.15
N LYS A 139 1.14 -0.18 -12.18
CA LYS A 139 -0.15 0.55 -12.13
C LYS A 139 -1.33 -0.40 -11.94
N LEU A 140 -1.34 -1.55 -12.61
CA LEU A 140 -2.39 -2.56 -12.45
C LEU A 140 -2.33 -3.23 -11.08
N LEU A 141 -1.13 -3.53 -10.56
CA LEU A 141 -0.95 -4.02 -9.20
C LEU A 141 -1.42 -3.00 -8.14
N TYR A 142 -1.16 -1.70 -8.37
CA TYR A 142 -1.63 -0.63 -7.48
C TYR A 142 -3.15 -0.43 -7.52
N ALA A 143 -3.77 -0.47 -8.72
CA ALA A 143 -5.22 -0.41 -8.83
C ALA A 143 -5.88 -1.65 -8.21
N GLY A 144 -5.31 -2.83 -8.47
CA GLY A 144 -5.75 -4.10 -7.90
C GLY A 144 -5.67 -4.10 -6.38
N ILE A 145 -4.54 -3.69 -5.79
CA ILE A 145 -4.38 -3.69 -4.33
C ILE A 145 -5.30 -2.68 -3.63
N ILE A 146 -5.64 -1.56 -4.28
CA ILE A 146 -6.65 -0.62 -3.77
C ILE A 146 -8.02 -1.28 -3.73
N LEU A 147 -8.43 -1.93 -4.82
CA LEU A 147 -9.71 -2.65 -4.88
C LEU A 147 -9.76 -3.76 -3.83
N VAL A 148 -8.72 -4.58 -3.74
CA VAL A 148 -8.60 -5.64 -2.73
C VAL A 148 -8.61 -5.04 -1.32
N GLY A 149 -7.98 -3.89 -1.11
CA GLY A 149 -8.01 -3.14 0.16
C GLY A 149 -9.43 -2.69 0.54
N ILE A 150 -10.23 -2.23 -0.42
CA ILE A 150 -11.64 -1.88 -0.18
C ILE A 150 -12.44 -3.14 0.17
N VAL A 151 -12.29 -4.21 -0.62
CA VAL A 151 -13.02 -5.46 -0.41
C VAL A 151 -12.68 -6.10 0.94
N VAL A 152 -11.40 -6.12 1.35
CA VAL A 152 -11.00 -6.71 2.65
C VAL A 152 -11.57 -5.91 3.82
N VAL A 153 -11.62 -4.57 3.72
CA VAL A 153 -12.21 -3.72 4.76
C VAL A 153 -13.72 -3.94 4.85
N LEU A 154 -14.42 -3.90 3.72
CA LEU A 154 -15.88 -4.08 3.70
C LEU A 154 -16.30 -5.47 4.18
N SER A 155 -15.64 -6.53 3.71
CA SER A 155 -15.89 -7.89 4.19
C SER A 155 -15.53 -8.05 5.67
N GLY A 156 -14.46 -7.40 6.14
CA GLY A 156 -14.07 -7.39 7.56
C GLY A 156 -15.14 -6.74 8.46
N LEU A 157 -15.71 -5.61 8.02
CA LEU A 157 -16.82 -4.95 8.73
C LEU A 157 -18.07 -5.85 8.80
N SER A 158 -18.41 -6.55 7.71
CA SER A 158 -19.50 -7.53 7.69
C SER A 158 -19.29 -8.66 8.69
N ILE A 159 -18.06 -9.17 8.83
CA ILE A 159 -17.75 -10.27 9.76
C ILE A 159 -17.69 -9.77 11.21
N TRP A 160 -17.22 -8.55 11.45
CA TRP A 160 -17.05 -8.02 12.81
C TRP A 160 -18.38 -7.76 13.51
N LYS A 161 -19.35 -7.16 12.80
CA LYS A 161 -20.65 -6.77 13.34
C LYS A 161 -21.79 -7.05 12.34
N PRO A 162 -22.06 -8.33 12.01
CA PRO A 162 -23.00 -8.69 10.95
C PRO A 162 -24.43 -8.19 11.22
N VAL A 163 -24.84 -8.13 12.49
CA VAL A 163 -26.18 -7.64 12.89
C VAL A 163 -26.30 -6.12 12.77
N GLN A 164 -25.22 -5.36 12.94
CA GLN A 164 -25.23 -3.91 12.74
C GLN A 164 -25.07 -3.57 11.24
N PHE A 165 -24.29 -4.37 10.51
CA PHE A 165 -24.02 -4.21 9.08
C PHE A 165 -24.77 -5.25 8.24
N GLN A 166 -26.05 -5.47 8.53
CA GLN A 166 -26.85 -6.52 7.87
C GLN A 166 -26.92 -6.33 6.36
N LEU A 167 -27.14 -5.10 5.89
CA LEU A 167 -27.20 -4.80 4.46
C LEU A 167 -25.88 -5.13 3.75
N LEU A 168 -24.75 -4.74 4.36
CA LEU A 168 -23.42 -5.03 3.80
C LEU A 168 -23.14 -6.54 3.79
N THR A 169 -23.52 -7.22 4.87
CA THR A 169 -23.41 -8.69 4.98
C THR A 169 -24.26 -9.38 3.93
N ALA A 170 -25.47 -8.87 3.64
CA ALA A 170 -26.34 -9.38 2.59
C ALA A 170 -25.74 -9.18 1.18
N VAL A 171 -25.09 -8.04 0.92
CA VAL A 171 -24.38 -7.77 -0.35
C VAL A 171 -23.28 -8.81 -0.61
N PHE A 172 -22.57 -9.26 0.44
CA PHE A 172 -21.58 -10.33 0.32
C PHE A 172 -22.20 -11.74 0.27
N GLY A 173 -23.52 -11.89 0.34
CA GLY A 173 -24.19 -13.20 0.33
C GLY A 173 -24.22 -13.90 1.69
N GLY A 174 -24.15 -13.14 2.79
CA GLY A 174 -24.22 -13.66 4.16
C GLY A 174 -22.87 -13.69 4.89
N TYR A 175 -22.93 -14.07 6.17
CA TYR A 175 -21.75 -14.11 7.04
C TYR A 175 -20.69 -15.09 6.55
N ASP A 176 -21.09 -16.31 6.18
CA ASP A 176 -20.14 -17.34 5.74
C ASP A 176 -19.47 -16.98 4.42
N THR A 177 -20.24 -16.51 3.43
CA THR A 177 -19.70 -16.03 2.15
C THR A 177 -18.74 -14.86 2.36
N ALA A 178 -19.07 -13.92 3.26
CA ALA A 178 -18.18 -12.81 3.59
C ALA A 178 -16.82 -13.30 4.15
N ARG A 179 -16.78 -14.39 4.91
CA ARG A 179 -15.52 -15.00 5.40
C ARG A 179 -14.65 -15.53 4.27
N TYR A 180 -15.25 -16.18 3.27
CA TYR A 180 -14.51 -16.61 2.07
C TYR A 180 -13.96 -15.41 1.31
N VAL A 181 -14.79 -14.38 1.07
CA VAL A 181 -14.36 -13.15 0.40
C VAL A 181 -13.20 -12.49 1.13
N HIS A 182 -13.30 -12.36 2.46
CA HIS A 182 -12.24 -11.79 3.29
C HIS A 182 -10.95 -12.61 3.21
N PHE A 183 -11.06 -13.94 3.26
CA PHE A 183 -9.92 -14.85 3.14
C PHE A 183 -9.20 -14.68 1.79
N PHE A 184 -9.94 -14.68 0.67
CA PHE A 184 -9.33 -14.50 -0.66
C PHE A 184 -8.74 -13.10 -0.86
N ALA A 185 -9.37 -12.06 -0.29
CA ALA A 185 -8.81 -10.71 -0.29
C ALA A 185 -7.49 -10.64 0.50
N MET A 186 -7.46 -11.24 1.70
CA MET A 186 -6.24 -11.37 2.50
C MET A 186 -5.15 -12.15 1.74
N ALA A 187 -5.48 -13.28 1.12
CA ALA A 187 -4.54 -14.08 0.34
C ALA A 187 -3.95 -13.29 -0.84
N SER A 188 -4.78 -12.49 -1.52
CA SER A 188 -4.33 -11.59 -2.60
C SER A 188 -3.37 -10.51 -2.08
N ILE A 189 -3.61 -9.96 -0.89
CA ILE A 189 -2.70 -8.99 -0.24
C ILE A 189 -1.37 -9.65 0.11
N VAL A 190 -1.38 -10.89 0.64
CA VAL A 190 -0.15 -11.64 0.93
C VAL A 190 0.64 -11.91 -0.35
N ALA A 191 -0.01 -12.35 -1.42
CA ALA A 191 0.64 -12.56 -2.72
C ALA A 191 1.26 -11.26 -3.26
N PHE A 192 0.52 -10.15 -3.17
CA PHE A 192 1.05 -8.83 -3.53
C PHE A 192 2.27 -8.44 -2.68
N LEU A 193 2.23 -8.65 -1.35
CA LEU A 193 3.34 -8.34 -0.45
C LEU A 193 4.60 -9.12 -0.83
N ILE A 194 4.48 -10.41 -1.16
CA ILE A 194 5.62 -11.23 -1.60
C ILE A 194 6.25 -10.64 -2.86
N VAL A 195 5.43 -10.35 -3.89
CA VAL A 195 5.91 -9.74 -5.14
C VAL A 195 6.51 -8.35 -4.89
N HIS A 196 5.86 -7.53 -4.06
CA HIS A 196 6.29 -6.18 -3.72
C HIS A 196 7.66 -6.19 -3.05
N ILE A 197 7.86 -7.05 -2.04
CA ILE A 197 9.13 -7.19 -1.34
C ILE A 197 10.21 -7.74 -2.26
N ALA A 198 9.90 -8.75 -3.09
CA ALA A 198 10.85 -9.30 -4.06
C ALA A 198 11.35 -8.21 -5.03
N LEU A 199 10.44 -7.41 -5.61
CA LEU A 199 10.80 -6.29 -6.47
C LEU A 199 11.60 -5.20 -5.73
N ALA A 200 11.28 -4.94 -4.47
CA ALA A 200 12.01 -3.96 -3.64
C ALA A 200 13.45 -4.41 -3.36
N VAL A 201 13.68 -5.70 -3.13
CA VAL A 201 15.01 -6.28 -2.91
C VAL A 201 15.81 -6.32 -4.22
N LEU A 202 15.19 -6.67 -5.34
CA LEU A 202 15.83 -6.70 -6.67
C LEU A 202 16.23 -5.30 -7.16
N VAL A 203 15.57 -4.24 -6.69
CA VAL A 203 15.86 -2.84 -7.07
C VAL A 203 16.34 -2.06 -5.83
N PRO A 204 17.60 -2.22 -5.40
CA PRO A 204 18.10 -1.66 -4.13
C PRO A 204 18.01 -0.12 -4.03
N LYS A 205 17.91 0.58 -5.17
CA LYS A 205 17.67 2.04 -5.20
C LYS A 205 16.31 2.41 -4.62
N SER A 206 15.26 1.60 -4.83
CA SER A 206 13.92 1.86 -4.30
C SER A 206 13.87 1.63 -2.79
N LEU A 207 14.54 0.58 -2.31
CA LEU A 207 14.67 0.26 -0.90
C LEU A 207 15.42 1.36 -0.13
N ARG A 208 16.53 1.86 -0.70
CA ARG A 208 17.29 2.99 -0.13
C ARG A 208 16.44 4.27 -0.07
N ALA A 209 15.66 4.57 -1.11
CA ALA A 209 14.76 5.73 -1.10
C ALA A 209 13.70 5.61 0.02
N MET A 210 13.24 4.40 0.34
CA MET A 210 12.21 4.18 1.35
C MET A 210 12.75 4.20 2.79
N ILE A 211 14.01 3.81 2.99
CA ILE A 211 14.69 3.84 4.28
C ILE A 211 15.28 5.23 4.54
N ILE A 212 16.06 5.76 3.60
CA ILE A 212 16.91 6.94 3.76
C ILE A 212 16.23 8.21 3.23
N GLY A 213 15.25 8.08 2.34
CA GLY A 213 14.59 9.23 1.69
C GLY A 213 15.36 9.81 0.50
N ARG A 214 16.46 9.15 0.09
CA ARG A 214 17.42 9.56 -0.94
C ARG A 214 17.87 8.37 -1.77
#